data_AF-C3XXX9-F1
#
_entry.id   AF-C3XXX9-F1
#
_cell.length_a   1.000
_cell.length_b   1.000
_cell.length_c   1.000
_cell.angle_alpha   90.00
_cell.angle_beta   90.00
_cell.angle_gamma   90.00
#
_symmetry.space_group_name_H-M   'P 1'
#
loop_
_entity.id
_entity.type
_entity.pdbx_description
1 polymer ?
#
loop_
_entity_poly.entity_id
_entity_poly.type
_entity_poly.pdbx_seq_one_letter_code
_entity_poly.pdbx_strand_id
1 'polypeptide(L)'
;METRTWLFLTTLSLLAVTSHQDRPTSRPGVSGLDRANMTFVEYWTRLRQCETSLVQSMCQNPGTTVQQCSSGHIAADFSQCVRSLLFDWNCNNSCDPAEVNALVEQTMAQSFVFNDSDNCAGYGGDFVQRDPPEFLAGCSADFPAQVTAYCYTPFLDKWQDNPADPTLCRQYAYTKECWHQLTSTLCNYDDPVIDWLDPQWDDFNPFMEHCPCDAAPQTDVSERPAIEVIPVFDVGSCNYVEWLETYRLCEDKLVSSMCHNPDTTLQQCATGEISSTFTTCARQSFHTCFSGTGVPEEQVQQQVDARMSDPMLSNTTWFCQLYGLDFALPWEIYGPRCNFKFTERNTACLQPLLDIWRENPADPRICRDFRIMKDCWHRNINQNCLLDVGLKAITDWFDSQFDDYNPFVQCPCVLDTSPAVMVQGTTCAVLIAALLMLIITI
;
A
#
# COMPACT_ATOMS: atom_id res chain seq x y z
N MET A 1 -51.01 32.08 41.08
CA MET A 1 -52.01 31.82 40.01
C MET A 1 -51.79 32.90 38.98
N GLU A 2 -51.01 32.60 37.94
CA GLU A 2 -51.52 32.18 36.62
C GLU A 2 -52.22 33.36 35.91
N THR A 3 -51.95 33.75 34.66
CA THR A 3 -51.06 33.25 33.61
C THR A 3 -50.91 34.38 32.59
N ARG A 4 -49.74 34.47 31.96
CA ARG A 4 -49.38 35.49 30.97
C ARG A 4 -49.97 35.20 29.60
N THR A 5 -50.25 36.28 28.89
CA THR A 5 -50.82 36.35 27.56
C THR A 5 -49.72 36.44 26.48
N TRP A 6 -50.04 35.85 25.32
CA TRP A 6 -49.76 36.27 23.94
C TRP A 6 -48.59 35.68 23.10
N LEU A 7 -49.03 35.10 21.96
CA LEU A 7 -48.42 34.95 20.61
C LEU A 7 -47.27 33.93 20.43
N PHE A 8 -47.15 33.08 19.39
CA PHE A 8 -47.90 32.76 18.15
C PHE A 8 -47.34 31.43 17.54
N LEU A 9 -48.19 30.66 16.85
CA LEU A 9 -47.93 29.68 15.76
C LEU A 9 -46.98 28.45 15.95
N THR A 10 -47.60 27.31 16.22
CA THR A 10 -47.33 25.97 15.62
C THR A 10 -47.94 25.93 14.19
N THR A 11 -47.42 25.31 13.13
CA THR A 11 -46.91 23.93 12.95
C THR A 11 -46.27 23.75 11.56
N LEU A 12 -45.19 22.94 11.49
CA LEU A 12 -44.71 22.06 10.40
C LEU A 12 -44.36 22.61 8.99
N SER A 13 -43.07 22.51 8.64
CA SER A 13 -42.57 21.63 7.54
C SER A 13 -41.04 21.50 7.58
N LEU A 14 -40.57 20.28 7.30
CA LEU A 14 -39.18 19.85 7.15
C LEU A 14 -38.38 20.74 6.20
N LEU A 15 -37.10 20.95 6.51
CA LEU A 15 -35.97 20.85 5.56
C LEU A 15 -34.65 20.70 6.33
N ALA A 16 -34.02 19.56 6.08
CA ALA A 16 -32.63 19.14 6.32
C ALA A 16 -31.64 20.15 6.93
N VAL A 17 -31.09 19.79 8.09
CA VAL A 17 -29.63 19.63 8.19
C VAL A 17 -29.40 18.18 8.59
N THR A 18 -29.01 17.40 7.59
CA THR A 18 -28.47 16.06 7.70
C THR A 18 -27.37 16.02 8.76
N SER A 19 -27.46 15.03 9.63
CA SER A 19 -26.38 14.44 10.43
C SER A 19 -24.97 14.97 10.10
N HIS A 20 -24.50 15.95 10.86
CA HIS A 20 -23.11 15.86 11.30
C HIS A 20 -23.10 14.73 12.31
N GLN A 21 -22.62 13.56 11.89
CA GLN A 21 -22.08 12.60 12.84
C GLN A 21 -21.04 13.37 13.66
N ASP A 22 -21.29 13.50 14.96
CA ASP A 22 -20.29 13.92 15.93
C ASP A 22 -19.13 12.92 15.82
N ARG A 23 -18.16 13.22 14.96
CA ARG A 23 -16.90 12.47 14.89
C ARG A 23 -16.21 12.65 16.24
N PRO A 24 -15.62 11.59 16.83
CA PRO A 24 -15.07 11.67 18.17
C PRO A 24 -13.95 12.71 18.23
N THR A 25 -14.22 13.83 18.91
CA THR A 25 -13.24 14.88 19.23
C THR A 25 -12.40 14.50 20.45
N SER A 26 -12.75 13.41 21.14
CA SER A 26 -12.08 12.96 22.36
C SER A 26 -11.92 11.44 22.40
N ARG A 27 -10.83 10.98 23.02
CA ARG A 27 -10.63 9.59 23.43
C ARG A 27 -11.67 9.25 24.51
N PRO A 28 -12.39 8.12 24.41
CA PRO A 28 -13.27 7.67 25.49
C PRO A 28 -12.49 7.61 26.81
N GLY A 29 -12.92 8.36 27.83
CA GLY A 29 -12.34 8.30 29.17
C GLY A 29 -11.18 9.26 29.49
N VAL A 30 -10.68 10.06 28.55
CA VAL A 30 -9.68 11.11 28.88
C VAL A 30 -10.40 12.42 29.18
N SER A 31 -10.64 12.67 30.47
CA SER A 31 -11.21 13.94 30.96
C SER A 31 -10.26 15.11 30.66
N GLY A 32 -10.71 16.11 29.91
CA GLY A 32 -9.93 17.31 29.56
C GLY A 32 -9.95 17.69 28.08
N LEU A 33 -10.46 16.82 27.21
CA LEU A 33 -10.45 16.99 25.75
C LEU A 33 -11.55 17.90 25.18
N ASP A 34 -12.41 18.49 26.03
CA ASP A 34 -13.47 19.43 25.61
C ASP A 34 -12.92 20.78 25.11
N ARG A 35 -11.58 20.97 25.14
CA ARG A 35 -10.86 22.18 24.70
C ARG A 35 -10.02 21.97 23.43
N ALA A 36 -10.16 20.82 22.78
CA ALA A 36 -9.37 20.47 21.60
C ALA A 36 -9.56 21.46 20.44
N ASN A 37 -8.48 22.07 19.96
CA ASN A 37 -8.49 22.94 18.78
C ASN A 37 -8.36 22.16 17.45
N MET A 38 -8.20 20.84 17.54
CA MET A 38 -8.09 19.93 16.40
C MET A 38 -8.82 18.62 16.71
N THR A 39 -9.30 17.96 15.67
CA THR A 39 -9.86 16.60 15.75
C THR A 39 -8.76 15.58 16.06
N PHE A 40 -9.14 14.40 16.56
CA PHE A 40 -8.19 13.32 16.78
C PHE A 40 -7.46 12.91 15.49
N VAL A 41 -8.17 12.85 14.36
CA VAL A 41 -7.59 12.52 13.05
C VAL A 41 -6.55 13.57 12.64
N GLU A 42 -6.83 14.86 12.84
CA GLU A 42 -5.86 15.93 12.57
C GLU A 42 -4.64 15.86 13.47
N TYR A 43 -4.85 15.61 14.78
CA TYR A 43 -3.75 15.36 15.72
C TYR A 43 -2.88 14.19 15.24
N TRP A 44 -3.49 13.05 14.94
CA TRP A 44 -2.79 11.85 14.51
C TRP A 44 -2.02 12.08 13.19
N THR A 45 -2.65 12.76 12.24
CA THR A 45 -2.01 13.14 10.97
C THR A 45 -0.77 14.02 11.18
N ARG A 46 -0.79 14.93 12.16
CA ARG A 46 0.38 15.76 12.50
C ARG A 46 1.42 14.99 13.30
N LEU A 47 1.03 14.09 14.21
CA LEU A 47 1.95 13.24 14.96
C LEU A 47 2.82 12.41 14.02
N ARG A 48 2.21 11.88 12.96
CA ARG A 48 2.92 11.16 11.89
C ARG A 48 4.04 11.98 11.24
N GLN A 49 3.91 13.30 11.15
CA GLN A 49 4.99 14.14 10.62
C GLN A 49 6.20 14.16 11.57
N CYS A 50 5.95 14.16 12.88
CA CYS A 50 7.00 13.98 13.87
C CYS A 50 7.65 12.60 13.74
N GLU A 51 6.86 11.54 13.58
CA GLU A 51 7.34 10.17 13.39
C GLU A 51 8.18 10.01 12.11
N THR A 52 7.72 10.56 10.98
CA THR A 52 8.48 10.58 9.73
C THR A 52 9.81 11.31 9.92
N SER A 53 9.82 12.44 10.62
CA SER A 53 11.05 13.21 10.88
C SER A 53 12.04 12.42 11.76
N LEU A 54 11.54 11.68 12.74
CA LEU A 54 12.35 10.78 13.57
C LEU A 54 12.98 9.68 12.71
N VAL A 55 12.18 8.95 11.94
CA VAL A 55 12.66 7.87 11.06
C VAL A 55 13.63 8.41 10.00
N GLN A 56 13.33 9.55 9.41
CA GLN A 56 14.22 10.24 8.48
C GLN A 56 15.59 10.51 9.11
N SER A 57 15.60 11.07 10.33
CA SER A 57 16.83 11.39 11.05
C SER A 57 17.65 10.13 11.34
N MET A 58 16.99 9.02 11.68
CA MET A 58 17.65 7.73 11.90
C MET A 58 18.22 7.15 10.61
N CYS A 59 17.47 7.18 9.51
CA CYS A 59 17.92 6.65 8.22
C CYS A 59 19.03 7.49 7.56
N GLN A 60 19.05 8.81 7.79
CA GLN A 60 20.12 9.70 7.28
C GLN A 60 21.42 9.62 8.07
N ASN A 61 21.40 9.03 9.28
CA ASN A 61 22.58 8.89 10.14
C ASN A 61 22.89 7.40 10.42
N PRO A 62 23.26 6.62 9.39
CA PRO A 62 23.53 5.19 9.52
C PRO A 62 24.65 4.96 10.56
N GLY A 63 24.40 4.03 11.49
CA GLY A 63 25.27 3.76 12.64
C GLY A 63 24.85 4.45 13.94
N THR A 64 23.84 5.34 13.89
CA THR A 64 23.18 5.82 15.10
C THR A 64 22.40 4.68 15.72
N THR A 65 22.83 4.22 16.90
CA THR A 65 22.09 3.21 17.65
C THR A 65 20.86 3.84 18.29
N VAL A 66 19.86 3.00 18.60
CA VAL A 66 18.72 3.39 19.43
C VAL A 66 19.14 4.13 20.71
N GLN A 67 20.20 3.66 21.38
CA GLN A 67 20.73 4.28 22.61
C GLN A 67 21.25 5.72 22.37
N GLN A 68 21.87 5.95 21.20
CA GLN A 68 22.38 7.26 20.81
C GLN A 68 21.25 8.21 20.41
N CYS A 69 20.20 7.69 19.79
CA CYS A 69 18.98 8.43 19.54
C CYS A 69 18.35 8.91 20.86
N SER A 70 18.14 8.00 21.82
CA SER A 70 17.50 8.28 23.13
C SER A 70 18.20 9.35 23.98
N SER A 71 19.49 9.61 23.73
CA SER A 71 20.30 10.57 24.49
C SER A 71 20.76 11.78 23.66
N GLY A 72 20.31 11.86 22.40
CA GLY A 72 20.79 12.82 21.41
C GLY A 72 19.76 13.86 20.99
N HIS A 73 20.15 14.65 20.00
CA HIS A 73 19.29 15.68 19.39
C HIS A 73 18.07 15.08 18.68
N ILE A 74 18.17 13.85 18.16
CA ILE A 74 17.08 13.18 17.45
C ILE A 74 15.85 12.98 18.38
N ALA A 75 16.05 12.43 19.59
CA ALA A 75 14.97 12.32 20.56
C ALA A 75 14.44 13.69 21.01
N ALA A 76 15.33 14.67 21.20
CA ALA A 76 14.95 16.02 21.60
C ALA A 76 14.06 16.71 20.55
N ASP A 77 14.41 16.58 19.26
CA ASP A 77 13.66 17.16 18.14
C ASP A 77 12.28 16.51 18.00
N PHE A 78 12.20 15.18 18.13
CA PHE A 78 10.93 14.45 18.15
C PHE A 78 10.06 14.90 19.33
N SER A 79 10.61 14.89 20.55
CA SER A 79 9.91 15.35 21.76
C SER A 79 9.45 16.81 21.65
N GLN A 80 10.23 17.68 21.02
CA GLN A 80 9.83 19.06 20.75
C GLN A 80 8.68 19.15 19.73
N CYS A 81 8.71 18.35 18.66
CA CYS A 81 7.64 18.27 17.67
C CYS A 81 6.31 17.86 18.34
N VAL A 82 6.35 16.79 19.14
CA VAL A 82 5.19 16.32 19.90
C VAL A 82 4.70 17.38 20.90
N ARG A 83 5.60 18.02 21.66
CA ARG A 83 5.21 19.08 22.61
C ARG A 83 4.47 20.22 21.90
N SER A 84 4.97 20.66 20.74
CA SER A 84 4.31 21.69 19.94
C SER A 84 2.91 21.24 19.50
N LEU A 85 2.78 19.97 19.09
CA LEU A 85 1.50 19.41 18.67
C LEU A 85 0.50 19.29 19.84
N LEU A 86 0.93 18.81 21.00
CA LEU A 86 0.10 18.74 22.20
C LEU A 86 -0.30 20.14 22.69
N PHE A 87 0.58 21.14 22.55
CA PHE A 87 0.26 22.52 22.85
C PHE A 87 -0.85 23.04 21.92
N ASP A 88 -0.69 22.86 20.61
CA ASP A 88 -1.69 23.26 19.60
C ASP A 88 -3.03 22.53 19.80
N TRP A 89 -2.99 21.25 20.20
CA TRP A 89 -4.19 20.47 20.46
C TRP A 89 -4.94 21.02 21.67
N ASN A 90 -4.24 21.25 22.78
CA ASN A 90 -4.84 21.68 24.04
C ASN A 90 -5.14 23.18 24.10
N CYS A 91 -4.73 23.97 23.10
CA CYS A 91 -4.88 25.42 23.15
C CYS A 91 -5.51 26.06 21.92
N ASN A 92 -6.61 26.80 22.14
CA ASN A 92 -7.19 27.71 21.15
C ASN A 92 -7.05 29.17 21.61
N ASN A 93 -6.05 29.90 21.07
CA ASN A 93 -5.84 31.37 21.06
C ASN A 93 -6.03 32.17 22.39
N SER A 94 -6.36 31.52 23.51
CA SER A 94 -6.90 32.14 24.72
C SER A 94 -6.56 31.37 26.01
N CYS A 95 -5.56 30.50 25.96
CA CYS A 95 -5.14 29.67 27.08
C CYS A 95 -3.99 30.33 27.84
N ASP A 96 -3.89 30.05 29.13
CA ASP A 96 -2.68 30.34 29.89
C ASP A 96 -1.55 29.39 29.43
N PRO A 97 -0.44 29.90 28.87
CA PRO A 97 0.68 29.06 28.44
C PRO A 97 1.26 28.19 29.57
N ALA A 98 1.20 28.64 30.83
CA ALA A 98 1.71 27.88 31.96
C ALA A 98 0.83 26.64 32.26
N GLU A 99 -0.49 26.79 32.18
CA GLU A 99 -1.44 25.69 32.37
C GLU A 99 -1.34 24.67 31.23
N VAL A 100 -1.26 25.14 29.98
CA VAL A 100 -1.10 24.25 28.82
C VAL A 100 0.24 23.53 28.87
N ASN A 101 1.34 24.20 29.21
CA ASN A 101 2.63 23.54 29.36
C ASN A 101 2.63 22.50 30.49
N ALA A 102 1.97 22.77 31.62
CA ALA A 102 1.83 21.78 32.68
C ALA A 102 1.03 20.56 32.21
N LEU A 103 -0.04 20.76 31.42
CA LEU A 103 -0.83 19.68 30.82
C LEU A 103 -0.05 18.90 29.75
N VAL A 104 0.74 19.59 28.93
CA VAL A 104 1.63 18.97 27.93
C VAL A 104 2.67 18.11 28.65
N GLU A 105 3.39 18.64 29.64
CA GLU A 105 4.39 17.87 30.38
C GLU A 105 3.75 16.72 31.18
N GLN A 106 2.55 16.92 31.73
CA GLN A 106 1.79 15.83 32.34
C GLN A 106 1.43 14.77 31.30
N THR A 107 0.97 15.15 30.12
CA THR A 107 0.63 14.23 29.03
C THR A 107 1.87 13.49 28.52
N MET A 108 3.00 14.19 28.40
CA MET A 108 4.31 13.63 28.06
C MET A 108 4.79 12.63 29.12
N ALA A 109 4.61 12.93 30.41
CA ALA A 109 5.02 12.06 31.51
C ALA A 109 4.07 10.86 31.72
N GLN A 110 2.77 11.03 31.46
CA GLN A 110 1.76 9.99 31.60
C GLN A 110 1.67 9.09 30.37
N SER A 111 1.96 9.64 29.19
CA SER A 111 2.01 8.87 27.95
C SER A 111 3.43 8.38 27.77
N PHE A 112 3.63 7.09 28.06
CA PHE A 112 4.90 6.39 27.87
C PHE A 112 5.48 6.56 26.44
N VAL A 113 4.62 6.93 25.47
CA VAL A 113 4.94 7.35 24.09
C VAL A 113 5.94 8.49 24.00
N PHE A 114 6.18 9.24 25.10
CA PHE A 114 6.96 10.47 25.07
C PHE A 114 8.11 10.52 26.08
N ASN A 115 8.44 9.39 26.70
CA ASN A 115 9.66 9.25 27.49
C ASN A 115 10.87 9.16 26.53
N ASP A 116 11.86 10.04 26.69
CA ASP A 116 12.97 10.21 25.74
C ASP A 116 13.76 8.90 25.49
N SER A 117 13.81 7.98 26.45
CA SER A 117 14.43 6.66 26.25
C SER A 117 13.65 5.75 25.30
N ASP A 118 12.32 5.85 25.34
CA ASP A 118 11.40 4.90 24.73
C ASP A 118 10.95 5.34 23.33
N ASN A 119 11.09 6.65 23.01
CA ASN A 119 10.84 7.19 21.66
C ASN A 119 11.73 6.52 20.60
N CYS A 120 12.97 6.21 20.98
CA CYS A 120 13.91 5.53 20.10
C CYS A 120 13.95 4.02 20.34
N ALA A 121 13.82 3.54 21.58
CA ALA A 121 13.94 2.10 21.87
C ALA A 121 12.65 1.31 21.70
N GLY A 122 11.51 1.95 21.92
CA GLY A 122 10.17 1.37 21.78
C GLY A 122 9.39 1.95 20.60
N TYR A 123 10.08 2.54 19.62
CA TYR A 123 9.45 3.07 18.41
C TYR A 123 8.64 1.98 17.72
N GLY A 124 7.35 2.24 17.44
CA GLY A 124 6.43 1.31 16.76
C GLY A 124 6.14 -0.03 17.48
N GLY A 125 6.73 -0.29 18.64
CA GLY A 125 6.73 -1.62 19.27
C GLY A 125 5.64 -1.91 20.29
N ASP A 126 4.73 -0.96 20.48
CA ASP A 126 4.00 -0.91 21.74
C ASP A 126 2.58 -0.38 21.55
N PHE A 127 2.05 -0.52 20.35
CA PHE A 127 0.69 -0.14 20.03
C PHE A 127 -0.36 -0.92 20.86
N VAL A 128 -0.02 -2.03 21.54
CA VAL A 128 -0.97 -2.80 22.38
C VAL A 128 -0.73 -2.73 23.89
N GLN A 129 0.50 -2.59 24.41
CA GLN A 129 0.63 -2.36 25.87
C GLN A 129 0.21 -0.94 26.26
N ARG A 130 0.04 -0.06 25.26
CA ARG A 130 -0.37 1.34 25.40
C ARG A 130 -1.87 1.57 25.17
N ASP A 131 -2.58 0.53 24.73
CA ASP A 131 -4.02 0.61 24.58
C ASP A 131 -4.65 0.78 25.97
N PRO A 132 -5.57 1.74 26.14
CA PRO A 132 -6.24 1.95 27.41
C PRO A 132 -6.86 0.62 27.87
N PRO A 133 -6.91 0.30 29.18
CA PRO A 133 -7.52 -0.95 29.65
C PRO A 133 -8.93 -1.19 29.10
N GLU A 134 -9.65 -0.12 28.75
CA GLU A 134 -10.95 -0.13 28.10
C GLU A 134 -10.91 -0.69 26.66
N PHE A 135 -9.82 -0.47 25.93
CA PHE A 135 -9.59 -1.06 24.62
C PHE A 135 -9.26 -2.54 24.78
N LEU A 136 -8.43 -2.93 25.76
CA LEU A 136 -8.16 -4.35 26.02
C LEU A 136 -9.38 -5.11 26.58
N ALA A 137 -10.37 -4.42 27.14
CA ALA A 137 -11.57 -5.05 27.71
C ALA A 137 -12.43 -5.77 26.66
N GLY A 138 -12.36 -5.35 25.40
CA GLY A 138 -13.03 -6.02 24.28
C GLY A 138 -12.26 -7.23 23.74
N CYS A 139 -11.04 -7.50 24.22
CA CYS A 139 -10.16 -8.53 23.68
C CYS A 139 -10.10 -9.80 24.53
N SER A 140 -9.71 -10.89 23.89
CA SER A 140 -9.31 -12.12 24.58
C SER A 140 -8.06 -11.88 25.43
N ALA A 141 -7.91 -12.67 26.50
CA ALA A 141 -6.77 -12.56 27.42
C ALA A 141 -5.41 -12.81 26.74
N ASP A 142 -5.40 -13.56 25.63
CA ASP A 142 -4.18 -13.90 24.88
C ASP A 142 -3.74 -12.77 23.93
N PHE A 143 -4.63 -11.83 23.60
CA PHE A 143 -4.38 -10.79 22.60
C PHE A 143 -3.10 -9.98 22.87
N PRO A 144 -2.85 -9.42 24.09
CA PRO A 144 -1.65 -8.63 24.34
C PRO A 144 -0.35 -9.41 24.16
N ALA A 145 -0.34 -10.69 24.55
CA ALA A 145 0.82 -11.56 24.41
C ALA A 145 1.07 -11.91 22.94
N GLN A 146 0.01 -12.27 22.20
CA GLN A 146 0.11 -12.67 20.80
C GLN A 146 0.55 -11.52 19.91
N VAL A 147 -0.03 -10.33 20.06
CA VAL A 147 0.35 -9.19 19.22
C VAL A 147 1.76 -8.69 19.51
N THR A 148 2.19 -8.71 20.78
CA THR A 148 3.58 -8.41 21.15
C THR A 148 4.52 -9.40 20.47
N ALA A 149 4.31 -10.70 20.68
CA ALA A 149 5.22 -11.73 20.20
C ALA A 149 5.22 -11.87 18.67
N TYR A 150 4.05 -11.79 18.04
CA TYR A 150 3.89 -12.15 16.62
C TYR A 150 3.96 -10.95 15.67
N CYS A 151 3.60 -9.76 16.15
CA CYS A 151 3.56 -8.56 15.32
C CYS A 151 4.71 -7.62 15.67
N TYR A 152 4.89 -7.25 16.95
CA TYR A 152 5.81 -6.18 17.33
C TYR A 152 7.26 -6.61 17.49
N THR A 153 7.53 -7.71 18.20
CA THR A 153 8.90 -8.16 18.51
C THR A 153 9.78 -8.25 17.26
N PRO A 154 9.34 -8.86 16.13
CA PRO A 154 10.19 -8.93 14.93
C PRO A 154 10.57 -7.56 14.35
N PHE A 155 9.66 -6.59 14.38
CA PHE A 155 9.95 -5.23 13.92
C PHE A 155 10.87 -4.50 14.89
N LEU A 156 10.58 -4.59 16.20
CA LEU A 156 11.37 -3.96 17.24
C LEU A 156 12.82 -4.44 17.25
N ASP A 157 13.04 -5.75 17.17
CA ASP A 157 14.38 -6.33 17.18
C ASP A 157 15.20 -5.79 16.00
N LYS A 158 14.60 -5.73 14.80
CA LYS A 158 15.23 -5.18 13.60
C LYS A 158 15.49 -3.67 13.71
N TRP A 159 14.55 -2.92 14.28
CA TRP A 159 14.69 -1.48 14.50
C TRP A 159 15.80 -1.19 15.50
N GLN A 160 15.88 -1.96 16.59
CA GLN A 160 16.90 -1.81 17.63
C GLN A 160 18.30 -2.16 17.13
N ASP A 161 18.41 -3.17 16.27
CA ASP A 161 19.67 -3.58 15.65
C ASP A 161 20.16 -2.54 14.63
N ASN A 162 19.30 -2.16 13.67
CA ASN A 162 19.65 -1.22 12.61
C ASN A 162 18.45 -0.34 12.19
N PRO A 163 18.28 0.85 12.80
CA PRO A 163 17.20 1.78 12.45
C PRO A 163 17.20 2.27 10.99
N ALA A 164 18.33 2.13 10.29
CA ALA A 164 18.47 2.49 8.88
C ALA A 164 18.27 1.29 7.93
N ASP A 165 17.85 0.13 8.44
CA ASP A 165 17.61 -1.05 7.63
C ASP A 165 16.47 -0.80 6.62
N PRO A 166 16.72 -0.89 5.31
CA PRO A 166 15.70 -0.65 4.28
C PRO A 166 14.54 -1.67 4.31
N THR A 167 14.69 -2.79 5.01
CA THR A 167 13.65 -3.81 5.26
C THR A 167 12.61 -3.36 6.29
N LEU A 168 12.93 -2.38 7.15
CA LEU A 168 12.04 -1.89 8.21
C LEU A 168 10.72 -1.34 7.69
N CYS A 169 10.70 -0.75 6.48
CA CYS A 169 9.45 -0.27 5.92
C CYS A 169 8.45 -1.42 5.68
N ARG A 170 8.91 -2.59 5.21
CA ARG A 170 8.05 -3.77 5.00
C ARG A 170 7.63 -4.38 6.33
N GLN A 171 8.56 -4.46 7.28
CA GLN A 171 8.26 -4.96 8.62
C GLN A 171 7.24 -4.08 9.36
N TYR A 172 7.32 -2.76 9.18
CA TYR A 172 6.34 -1.83 9.75
C TYR A 172 4.94 -2.06 9.17
N ALA A 173 4.83 -2.18 7.83
CA ALA A 173 3.56 -2.48 7.18
C ALA A 173 2.98 -3.83 7.64
N TYR A 174 3.82 -4.86 7.77
CA TYR A 174 3.41 -6.16 8.29
C TYR A 174 2.95 -6.11 9.75
N THR A 175 3.67 -5.37 10.59
CA THR A 175 3.33 -5.22 12.01
C THR A 175 1.94 -4.65 12.18
N LYS A 176 1.60 -3.60 11.42
CA LYS A 176 0.26 -3.01 11.39
C LYS A 176 -0.81 -4.00 10.92
N GLU A 177 -0.53 -4.76 9.86
CA GLU A 177 -1.46 -5.78 9.36
C GLU A 177 -1.71 -6.88 10.37
N CYS A 178 -0.64 -7.44 10.94
CA CYS A 178 -0.69 -8.49 11.94
C CYS A 178 -1.51 -8.02 13.15
N TRP A 179 -1.29 -6.78 13.59
CA TRP A 179 -2.08 -6.18 14.66
C TRP A 179 -3.57 -6.05 14.29
N HIS A 180 -3.87 -5.54 13.10
CA HIS A 180 -5.24 -5.41 12.61
C HIS A 180 -5.94 -6.78 12.58
N GLN A 181 -5.31 -7.81 11.99
CA GLN A 181 -5.86 -9.17 11.91
C GLN A 181 -6.09 -9.79 13.29
N LEU A 182 -5.12 -9.69 14.20
CA LEU A 182 -5.29 -10.17 15.56
C LEU A 182 -6.40 -9.41 16.29
N THR A 183 -6.55 -8.11 16.04
CA THR A 183 -7.63 -7.33 16.62
C THR A 183 -8.99 -7.79 16.10
N SER A 184 -9.15 -7.97 14.79
CA SER A 184 -10.40 -8.43 14.19
C SER A 184 -10.79 -9.86 14.60
N THR A 185 -9.83 -10.68 15.03
CA THR A 185 -10.07 -12.09 15.40
C THR A 185 -10.20 -12.29 16.90
N LEU A 186 -9.46 -11.53 17.71
CA LEU A 186 -9.37 -11.72 19.15
C LEU A 186 -10.08 -10.63 19.94
N CYS A 187 -10.59 -9.59 19.29
CA CYS A 187 -11.30 -8.49 19.93
C CYS A 187 -12.69 -8.27 19.34
N ASN A 188 -13.62 -7.87 20.19
CA ASN A 188 -14.97 -7.47 19.84
C ASN A 188 -15.17 -6.01 20.26
N TYR A 189 -14.81 -5.10 19.35
CA TYR A 189 -14.88 -3.67 19.56
C TYR A 189 -16.19 -3.08 19.04
N ASP A 190 -16.71 -2.10 19.76
CA ASP A 190 -17.80 -1.24 19.25
C ASP A 190 -17.24 -0.26 18.20
N ASP A 191 -18.09 0.21 17.27
CA ASP A 191 -17.71 1.12 16.18
C ASP A 191 -16.85 2.33 16.63
N PRO A 192 -17.09 3.01 17.77
CA PRO A 192 -16.27 4.15 18.20
C PRO A 192 -14.81 3.81 18.51
N VAL A 193 -14.52 2.56 18.89
CA VAL A 193 -13.15 2.08 19.12
C VAL A 193 -12.48 1.79 17.77
N ILE A 194 -13.23 1.23 16.81
CA ILE A 194 -12.74 0.99 15.44
C ILE A 194 -12.40 2.33 14.77
N ASP A 195 -13.26 3.34 14.87
CA ASP A 195 -13.00 4.69 14.35
C ASP A 195 -11.72 5.33 14.93
N TRP A 196 -11.34 4.96 16.15
CA TRP A 196 -10.11 5.43 16.78
C TRP A 196 -8.86 4.65 16.31
N LEU A 197 -9.02 3.38 16.01
CA LEU A 197 -7.94 2.50 15.54
C LEU A 197 -7.70 2.63 14.03
N ASP A 198 -8.69 3.01 13.24
CA ASP A 198 -8.61 3.12 11.78
C ASP A 198 -7.47 4.05 11.29
N PRO A 199 -7.25 5.24 11.90
CA PRO A 199 -6.06 6.03 11.59
C PRO A 199 -4.74 5.33 11.95
N GLN A 200 -4.71 4.39 12.88
CA GLN A 200 -3.47 3.68 13.23
C GLN A 200 -3.19 2.55 12.24
N TRP A 201 -4.25 1.95 11.70
CA TRP A 201 -4.18 0.87 10.72
C TRP A 201 -4.09 1.33 9.27
N ASP A 202 -4.08 2.63 9.01
CA ASP A 202 -4.08 3.13 7.64
C ASP A 202 -2.76 2.85 6.87
N ASP A 203 -2.54 3.50 5.75
CA ASP A 203 -1.37 3.26 4.91
C ASP A 203 -0.12 4.06 5.32
N PHE A 204 -0.20 4.84 6.40
CA PHE A 204 0.96 5.58 6.86
C PHE A 204 2.10 4.63 7.23
N ASN A 205 3.26 4.89 6.64
CA ASN A 205 4.51 4.20 6.88
C ASN A 205 5.66 5.23 6.82
N PRO A 206 6.28 5.56 7.96
CA PRO A 206 7.27 6.64 8.07
C PRO A 206 8.59 6.32 7.37
N PHE A 207 8.80 5.06 6.96
CA PHE A 207 10.03 4.61 6.32
C PHE A 207 10.05 4.80 4.80
N MET A 208 8.89 4.90 4.14
CA MET A 208 8.82 4.80 2.67
C MET A 208 9.59 5.90 1.92
N GLU A 209 9.63 7.12 2.44
CA GLU A 209 10.27 8.25 1.76
C GLU A 209 11.78 8.37 2.04
N HIS A 210 12.25 7.75 3.12
CA HIS A 210 13.57 8.06 3.69
C HIS A 210 14.46 6.84 3.92
N CYS A 211 13.89 5.64 3.92
CA CYS A 211 14.57 4.37 4.07
C CYS A 211 14.10 3.49 2.90
N PRO A 212 14.67 3.66 1.69
CA PRO A 212 14.06 3.15 0.46
C PRO A 212 13.83 1.63 0.53
N CYS A 213 12.55 1.25 0.57
CA CYS A 213 12.08 -0.14 0.58
C CYS A 213 12.67 -0.97 -0.57
N ASP A 214 12.91 -0.30 -1.69
CA ASP A 214 13.39 -0.89 -2.94
C ASP A 214 14.92 -1.11 -2.95
N ALA A 215 15.66 -0.53 -1.98
CA ALA A 215 17.12 -0.66 -1.91
C ALA A 215 17.58 -1.92 -1.15
N ALA A 216 16.70 -2.57 -0.37
CA ALA A 216 17.00 -3.83 0.29
C ALA A 216 16.94 -4.98 -0.73
N PRO A 217 18.00 -5.78 -0.92
CA PRO A 217 17.85 -7.11 -1.48
C PRO A 217 16.78 -7.82 -0.66
N GLN A 218 15.78 -8.39 -1.33
CA GLN A 218 14.65 -8.95 -0.60
C GLN A 218 15.05 -10.09 0.36
N THR A 219 16.28 -10.64 0.24
CA THR A 219 16.85 -11.88 0.80
C THR A 219 16.78 -12.10 2.32
N ASP A 220 16.32 -11.15 3.13
CA ASP A 220 16.42 -11.22 4.59
C ASP A 220 15.05 -11.43 5.26
N VAL A 221 14.49 -12.63 5.06
CA VAL A 221 13.25 -13.12 5.73
C VAL A 221 13.55 -14.42 6.48
N SER A 222 14.75 -14.56 7.06
CA SER A 222 15.20 -15.82 7.67
C SER A 222 14.40 -16.31 8.90
N GLU A 223 13.38 -15.57 9.35
CA GLU A 223 12.66 -15.84 10.60
C GLU A 223 11.17 -16.19 10.45
N ARG A 224 10.71 -16.59 9.25
CA ARG A 224 9.39 -17.22 9.11
C ARG A 224 9.48 -18.74 9.08
N PRO A 225 8.47 -19.45 9.64
CA PRO A 225 8.30 -20.87 9.35
C PRO A 225 8.15 -21.00 7.84
N ALA A 226 9.07 -21.72 7.21
CA ALA A 226 9.07 -21.96 5.78
C ALA A 226 7.66 -22.40 5.35
N ILE A 227 7.13 -21.78 4.29
CA ILE A 227 6.01 -22.40 3.58
C ILE A 227 6.59 -23.69 2.99
N GLU A 228 6.45 -24.80 3.72
CA GLU A 228 7.13 -26.07 3.44
C GLU A 228 6.73 -26.70 2.09
N VAL A 229 5.69 -26.19 1.43
CA VAL A 229 5.25 -26.71 0.13
C VAL A 229 4.81 -25.56 -0.76
N ILE A 230 5.75 -24.97 -1.49
CA ILE A 230 5.37 -24.32 -2.75
C ILE A 230 5.14 -25.43 -3.78
N PRO A 231 4.03 -25.38 -4.55
CA PRO A 231 3.91 -26.22 -5.73
C PRO A 231 5.05 -25.86 -6.69
N VAL A 232 6.04 -26.73 -6.81
CA VAL A 232 7.04 -26.61 -7.89
C VAL A 232 6.26 -26.51 -9.18
N PHE A 233 6.51 -25.46 -9.97
CA PHE A 233 5.94 -25.33 -11.30
C PHE A 233 6.69 -26.31 -12.23
N ASP A 234 6.43 -27.60 -12.06
CA ASP A 234 6.92 -28.66 -12.93
C ASP A 234 5.93 -28.84 -14.08
N VAL A 235 6.24 -28.24 -15.22
CA VAL A 235 5.53 -28.48 -16.47
C VAL A 235 6.50 -29.18 -17.43
N GLY A 236 6.51 -30.51 -17.37
CA GLY A 236 7.36 -31.33 -18.24
C GLY A 236 8.84 -30.98 -18.08
N SER A 237 9.46 -30.47 -19.17
CA SER A 237 10.85 -30.04 -19.23
C SER A 237 11.05 -28.53 -19.10
N CYS A 238 9.97 -27.73 -19.11
CA CYS A 238 10.08 -26.27 -18.98
C CYS A 238 10.10 -25.85 -17.51
N ASN A 239 10.83 -24.77 -17.21
CA ASN A 239 10.56 -23.97 -16.03
C ASN A 239 9.40 -22.97 -16.28
N TYR A 240 8.97 -22.25 -15.23
CA TYR A 240 7.87 -21.29 -15.33
C TYR A 240 8.12 -20.18 -16.36
N VAL A 241 9.33 -19.61 -16.40
CA VAL A 241 9.69 -18.50 -17.29
C VAL A 241 9.65 -18.95 -18.76
N GLU A 242 10.23 -20.12 -19.07
CA GLU A 242 10.22 -20.69 -20.42
C GLU A 242 8.80 -20.97 -20.93
N TRP A 243 7.93 -21.48 -20.06
CA TRP A 243 6.52 -21.66 -20.40
C TRP A 243 5.81 -20.31 -20.59
N LEU A 244 6.04 -19.35 -19.69
CA LEU A 244 5.40 -18.03 -19.72
C LEU A 244 5.75 -17.28 -21.01
N GLU A 245 7.00 -17.32 -21.46
CA GLU A 245 7.42 -16.73 -22.74
C GLU A 245 6.62 -17.30 -23.92
N THR A 246 6.34 -18.60 -23.92
CA THR A 246 5.53 -19.24 -24.97
C THR A 246 4.05 -18.87 -24.83
N TYR A 247 3.55 -18.76 -23.61
CA TYR A 247 2.17 -18.33 -23.33
C TYR A 247 1.91 -16.87 -23.75
N ARG A 248 2.87 -15.97 -23.53
CA ARG A 248 2.80 -14.55 -23.94
C ARG A 248 2.60 -14.36 -25.44
N LEU A 249 3.11 -15.27 -26.27
CA LEU A 249 2.82 -15.25 -27.71
C LEU A 249 1.34 -15.46 -28.03
N CYS A 250 0.59 -16.13 -27.15
CA CYS A 250 -0.86 -16.27 -27.26
C CYS A 250 -1.56 -14.98 -26.83
N GLU A 251 -1.09 -14.32 -25.77
CA GLU A 251 -1.57 -13.01 -25.34
C GLU A 251 -1.34 -11.96 -26.42
N ASP A 252 -0.15 -11.87 -27.00
CA ASP A 252 0.18 -10.95 -28.09
C ASP A 252 -0.78 -11.08 -29.28
N LYS A 253 -1.13 -12.31 -29.66
CA LYS A 253 -2.09 -12.58 -30.76
C LYS A 253 -3.50 -12.12 -30.40
N LEU A 254 -3.93 -12.37 -29.16
CA LEU A 254 -5.21 -11.93 -28.65
C LEU A 254 -5.31 -10.40 -28.65
N VAL A 255 -4.31 -9.72 -28.05
CA VAL A 255 -4.25 -8.26 -27.97
C VAL A 255 -4.16 -7.63 -29.35
N SER A 256 -3.33 -8.17 -30.22
CA SER A 256 -3.23 -7.70 -31.60
C SER A 256 -4.57 -7.79 -32.32
N SER A 257 -5.32 -8.89 -32.17
CA SER A 257 -6.68 -9.01 -32.73
C SER A 257 -7.62 -7.94 -32.19
N MET A 258 -7.60 -7.72 -30.87
CA MET A 258 -8.43 -6.72 -30.18
C MET A 258 -8.10 -5.29 -30.61
N CYS A 259 -6.83 -4.97 -30.82
CA CYS A 259 -6.40 -3.65 -31.26
C CYS A 259 -6.69 -3.36 -32.73
N HIS A 260 -6.64 -4.36 -33.60
CA HIS A 260 -6.88 -4.16 -35.04
C HIS A 260 -8.35 -4.30 -35.43
N ASN A 261 -9.13 -5.11 -34.70
CA ASN A 261 -10.54 -5.38 -34.98
C ASN A 261 -11.36 -5.38 -33.67
N PRO A 262 -11.45 -4.24 -32.94
CA PRO A 262 -12.03 -4.21 -31.60
C PRO A 262 -13.49 -4.68 -31.57
N ASP A 263 -14.35 -4.18 -32.47
CA ASP A 263 -15.78 -4.53 -32.48
C ASP A 263 -16.01 -6.01 -32.76
N THR A 264 -15.35 -6.56 -33.79
CA THR A 264 -15.44 -7.98 -34.13
C THR A 264 -14.90 -8.84 -33.00
N THR A 265 -13.81 -8.41 -32.38
CA THR A 265 -13.17 -9.19 -31.33
C THR A 265 -13.97 -9.15 -30.03
N LEU A 266 -14.57 -8.01 -29.66
CA LEU A 266 -15.49 -7.89 -28.52
C LEU A 266 -16.76 -8.71 -28.75
N GLN A 267 -17.26 -8.76 -29.98
CA GLN A 267 -18.36 -9.66 -30.33
C GLN A 267 -17.95 -11.14 -30.17
N GLN A 268 -16.76 -11.52 -30.65
CA GLN A 268 -16.22 -12.87 -30.48
C GLN A 268 -15.96 -13.24 -29.01
N CYS A 269 -15.61 -12.25 -28.18
CA CYS A 269 -15.56 -12.38 -26.73
C CYS A 269 -16.93 -12.71 -26.13
N ALA A 270 -17.99 -12.01 -26.56
CA ALA A 270 -19.35 -12.25 -26.09
C ALA A 270 -19.89 -13.62 -26.54
N THR A 271 -19.48 -14.12 -27.71
CA THR A 271 -19.91 -15.43 -28.23
C THR A 271 -19.02 -16.60 -27.84
N GLY A 272 -17.86 -16.33 -27.20
CA GLY A 272 -16.88 -17.35 -26.83
C GLY A 272 -16.06 -17.90 -28.01
N GLU A 273 -16.06 -17.27 -29.18
CA GLU A 273 -15.28 -17.74 -30.33
C GLU A 273 -13.78 -17.47 -30.13
N ILE A 274 -13.42 -16.27 -29.68
CA ILE A 274 -12.02 -15.94 -29.37
C ILE A 274 -11.49 -16.75 -28.18
N SER A 275 -12.40 -17.19 -27.30
CA SER A 275 -12.09 -18.09 -26.21
C SER A 275 -11.36 -19.34 -26.70
N SER A 276 -11.91 -19.96 -27.74
CA SER A 276 -11.42 -21.23 -28.26
C SER A 276 -10.02 -21.10 -28.85
N THR A 277 -9.73 -19.99 -29.55
CA THR A 277 -8.44 -19.76 -30.20
C THR A 277 -7.34 -19.48 -29.17
N PHE A 278 -7.62 -18.60 -28.20
CA PHE A 278 -6.68 -18.30 -27.12
C PHE A 278 -6.42 -19.53 -26.24
N THR A 279 -7.49 -20.21 -25.80
CA THR A 279 -7.40 -21.44 -24.98
C THR A 279 -6.63 -22.54 -25.70
N THR A 280 -6.83 -22.70 -27.01
CA THR A 280 -6.06 -23.68 -27.82
C THR A 280 -4.58 -23.33 -27.85
N CYS A 281 -4.25 -22.05 -28.03
CA CYS A 281 -2.87 -21.58 -28.02
C CYS A 281 -2.21 -21.80 -26.64
N ALA A 282 -2.90 -21.45 -25.55
CA ALA A 282 -2.45 -21.67 -24.18
C ALA A 282 -2.23 -23.16 -23.86
N ARG A 283 -3.15 -24.03 -24.30
CA ARG A 283 -2.97 -25.49 -24.18
C ARG A 283 -1.73 -25.97 -24.93
N GLN A 284 -1.49 -25.43 -26.12
CA GLN A 284 -0.32 -25.77 -26.91
C GLN A 284 0.98 -25.32 -26.24
N SER A 285 1.00 -24.16 -25.56
CA SER A 285 2.20 -23.70 -24.83
C SER A 285 2.55 -24.62 -23.64
N PHE A 286 1.56 -25.17 -22.95
CA PHE A 286 1.80 -26.23 -21.97
C PHE A 286 2.28 -27.52 -22.64
N HIS A 287 1.65 -27.93 -23.74
CA HIS A 287 1.97 -29.17 -24.45
C HIS A 287 3.43 -29.20 -24.95
N THR A 288 3.93 -28.07 -25.46
CA THR A 288 5.32 -27.95 -25.91
C THR A 288 6.34 -28.28 -24.84
N CYS A 289 6.01 -28.02 -23.58
CA CYS A 289 6.86 -28.34 -22.44
C CYS A 289 6.95 -29.83 -22.11
N PHE A 290 6.09 -30.68 -22.68
CA PHE A 290 6.19 -32.12 -22.54
C PHE A 290 6.86 -32.81 -23.73
N SER A 291 7.20 -32.07 -24.79
CA SER A 291 7.87 -32.62 -25.96
C SER A 291 9.23 -33.23 -25.59
N GLY A 292 9.41 -34.52 -25.89
CA GLY A 292 10.68 -35.22 -25.63
C GLY A 292 10.90 -35.68 -24.19
N THR A 293 9.94 -35.46 -23.28
CA THR A 293 10.00 -35.94 -21.89
C THR A 293 9.74 -37.44 -21.75
N GLY A 294 9.14 -38.07 -22.77
CA GLY A 294 8.73 -39.47 -22.73
C GLY A 294 7.44 -39.73 -21.93
N VAL A 295 6.79 -38.68 -21.43
CA VAL A 295 5.48 -38.77 -20.75
C VAL A 295 4.41 -39.20 -21.77
N PRO A 296 3.56 -40.20 -21.46
CA PRO A 296 2.47 -40.61 -22.35
C PRO A 296 1.50 -39.46 -22.64
N GLU A 297 1.04 -39.34 -23.89
CA GLU A 297 0.15 -38.25 -24.35
C GLU A 297 -1.12 -38.10 -23.49
N GLU A 298 -1.69 -39.20 -23.01
CA GLU A 298 -2.85 -39.17 -22.11
C GLU A 298 -2.55 -38.47 -20.79
N GLN A 299 -1.35 -38.68 -20.22
CA GLN A 299 -0.92 -38.02 -18.99
C GLN A 299 -0.57 -36.56 -19.24
N VAL A 300 0.02 -36.22 -20.39
CA VAL A 300 0.23 -34.83 -20.81
C VAL A 300 -1.11 -34.12 -20.88
N GLN A 301 -2.11 -34.74 -21.52
CA GLN A 301 -3.43 -34.17 -21.68
C GLN A 301 -4.12 -33.94 -20.33
N GLN A 302 -4.04 -34.89 -19.40
CA GLN A 302 -4.55 -34.73 -18.04
C GLN A 302 -3.88 -33.56 -17.29
N GLN A 303 -2.57 -33.39 -17.42
CA GLN A 303 -1.85 -32.28 -16.78
C GLN A 303 -2.21 -30.93 -17.41
N VAL A 304 -2.30 -30.86 -18.74
CA VAL A 304 -2.77 -29.68 -19.46
C VAL A 304 -4.20 -29.33 -19.03
N ASP A 305 -5.11 -30.30 -18.95
CA ASP A 305 -6.49 -30.09 -18.53
C ASP A 305 -6.58 -29.62 -17.08
N ALA A 306 -5.80 -30.20 -16.17
CA ALA A 306 -5.73 -29.76 -14.79
C ALA A 306 -5.24 -28.31 -14.68
N ARG A 307 -4.22 -27.92 -15.46
CA ARG A 307 -3.73 -26.52 -15.46
C ARG A 307 -4.72 -25.56 -16.09
N MET A 308 -5.31 -25.93 -17.21
CA MET A 308 -6.34 -25.11 -17.85
C MET A 308 -7.65 -25.09 -17.06
N SER A 309 -7.86 -25.95 -16.06
CA SER A 309 -9.02 -25.82 -15.17
C SER A 309 -8.94 -24.60 -14.26
N ASP A 310 -7.76 -23.97 -14.14
CA ASP A 310 -7.60 -22.68 -13.49
C ASP A 310 -8.40 -21.60 -14.24
N PRO A 311 -9.39 -20.95 -13.59
CA PRO A 311 -10.16 -19.89 -14.21
C PRO A 311 -9.30 -18.76 -14.78
N MET A 312 -8.13 -18.45 -14.22
CA MET A 312 -7.28 -17.41 -14.81
C MET A 312 -6.67 -17.82 -16.14
N LEU A 313 -6.43 -19.10 -16.37
CA LEU A 313 -5.83 -19.59 -17.61
C LEU A 313 -6.88 -19.91 -18.68
N SER A 314 -8.09 -20.31 -18.29
CA SER A 314 -9.15 -20.72 -19.23
C SER A 314 -10.34 -19.78 -19.34
N ASN A 315 -10.53 -18.84 -18.40
CA ASN A 315 -11.66 -17.93 -18.46
C ASN A 315 -11.34 -16.79 -19.43
N THR A 316 -11.69 -17.00 -20.67
CA THR A 316 -11.55 -15.98 -21.70
C THR A 316 -12.54 -14.84 -21.56
N THR A 317 -13.68 -15.05 -20.89
CA THR A 317 -14.56 -13.92 -20.52
C THR A 317 -13.82 -12.98 -19.58
N TRP A 318 -12.98 -13.53 -18.70
CA TRP A 318 -12.10 -12.77 -17.81
C TRP A 318 -10.99 -12.04 -18.59
N PHE A 319 -10.32 -12.68 -19.57
CA PHE A 319 -9.39 -11.96 -20.48
C PHE A 319 -10.08 -10.87 -21.31
N CYS A 320 -11.30 -11.11 -21.79
CA CYS A 320 -12.03 -10.13 -22.57
C CYS A 320 -12.46 -8.90 -21.75
N GLN A 321 -12.86 -9.10 -20.49
CA GLN A 321 -13.40 -8.02 -19.64
C GLN A 321 -12.35 -7.32 -18.79
N LEU A 322 -11.30 -8.05 -18.40
CA LEU A 322 -10.29 -7.62 -17.44
C LEU A 322 -8.87 -7.73 -17.98
N TYR A 323 -8.69 -8.08 -19.25
CA TYR A 323 -7.37 -8.32 -19.87
C TYR A 323 -6.52 -9.38 -19.12
N GLY A 324 -7.16 -10.23 -18.32
CA GLY A 324 -6.45 -11.15 -17.44
C GLY A 324 -5.57 -10.47 -16.38
N LEU A 325 -5.90 -9.23 -16.04
CA LEU A 325 -5.15 -8.38 -15.12
C LEU A 325 -5.70 -8.36 -13.70
N ASP A 326 -6.61 -9.25 -13.35
CA ASP A 326 -6.99 -9.37 -11.95
C ASP A 326 -6.02 -10.31 -11.21
N PHE A 327 -4.83 -9.79 -10.92
CA PHE A 327 -3.81 -10.49 -10.12
C PHE A 327 -4.28 -10.77 -8.69
N ALA A 328 -5.44 -10.25 -8.26
CA ALA A 328 -5.91 -10.38 -6.88
C ALA A 328 -6.27 -11.83 -6.50
N LEU A 329 -6.69 -12.67 -7.45
CA LEU A 329 -7.36 -13.95 -7.11
C LEU A 329 -6.43 -15.11 -6.70
N PRO A 330 -5.24 -15.36 -7.29
CA PRO A 330 -4.31 -16.36 -6.78
C PRO A 330 -3.57 -15.88 -5.54
N TRP A 331 -3.53 -14.56 -5.37
CA TRP A 331 -2.76 -13.91 -4.34
C TRP A 331 -3.22 -14.33 -2.94
N GLU A 332 -4.52 -14.57 -2.78
CA GLU A 332 -5.12 -15.02 -1.52
C GLU A 332 -4.70 -16.45 -1.12
N ILE A 333 -4.33 -17.30 -2.09
CA ILE A 333 -4.04 -18.73 -1.84
C ILE A 333 -2.53 -19.02 -1.89
N TYR A 334 -1.82 -18.41 -2.84
CA TYR A 334 -0.40 -18.69 -3.12
C TYR A 334 0.47 -17.42 -3.15
N GLY A 335 -0.13 -16.24 -2.98
CA GLY A 335 0.59 -14.98 -3.02
C GLY A 335 1.31 -14.67 -1.70
N PRO A 336 2.26 -13.72 -1.75
CA PRO A 336 2.87 -13.17 -0.55
C PRO A 336 1.81 -12.54 0.34
N ARG A 337 1.99 -12.65 1.67
CA ARG A 337 1.07 -12.01 2.62
C ARG A 337 1.17 -10.49 2.47
N CYS A 338 0.06 -9.88 2.06
CA CYS A 338 -0.07 -8.44 1.93
C CYS A 338 -0.97 -7.84 3.00
N ASN A 339 -0.90 -6.53 3.20
CA ASN A 339 -1.82 -5.83 4.09
C ASN A 339 -3.24 -5.71 3.51
N PHE A 340 -4.22 -5.39 4.36
CA PHE A 340 -5.64 -5.36 4.03
C PHE A 340 -6.00 -4.33 2.94
N LYS A 341 -5.19 -3.30 2.74
CA LYS A 341 -5.37 -2.29 1.68
C LYS A 341 -4.80 -2.71 0.34
N PHE A 342 -4.06 -3.81 0.28
CA PHE A 342 -3.42 -4.27 -0.94
C PHE A 342 -4.40 -4.45 -2.10
N THR A 343 -5.52 -5.15 -1.85
CA THR A 343 -6.55 -5.42 -2.86
C THR A 343 -7.18 -4.13 -3.39
N GLU A 344 -7.54 -3.20 -2.50
CA GLU A 344 -8.09 -1.90 -2.88
C GLU A 344 -7.11 -1.12 -3.77
N ARG A 345 -5.83 -1.05 -3.35
CA ARG A 345 -4.78 -0.33 -4.07
C ARG A 345 -4.43 -0.97 -5.42
N ASN A 346 -4.39 -2.30 -5.49
CA ASN A 346 -4.18 -3.00 -6.75
C ASN A 346 -5.34 -2.75 -7.72
N THR A 347 -6.58 -2.73 -7.20
CA THR A 347 -7.76 -2.35 -7.98
C THR A 347 -7.62 -0.93 -8.50
N ALA A 348 -7.18 0.02 -7.65
CA ALA A 348 -6.96 1.40 -8.05
C ALA A 348 -5.85 1.57 -9.12
N CYS A 349 -4.76 0.80 -9.03
CA CYS A 349 -3.71 0.77 -10.05
C CYS A 349 -4.23 0.24 -11.41
N LEU A 350 -5.14 -0.73 -11.36
CA LEU A 350 -5.68 -1.41 -12.53
C LEU A 350 -6.79 -0.62 -13.23
N GLN A 351 -7.64 0.07 -12.46
CA GLN A 351 -8.89 0.66 -12.95
C GLN A 351 -8.70 1.60 -14.16
N PRO A 352 -7.72 2.51 -14.21
CA PRO A 352 -7.56 3.42 -15.36
C PRO A 352 -7.32 2.68 -16.68
N LEU A 353 -6.54 1.59 -16.64
CA LEU A 353 -6.28 0.77 -17.81
C LEU A 353 -7.54 0.00 -18.23
N LEU A 354 -8.28 -0.56 -17.28
CA LEU A 354 -9.52 -1.28 -17.56
C LEU A 354 -10.59 -0.38 -18.18
N ASP A 355 -10.68 0.87 -17.74
CA ASP A 355 -11.62 1.84 -18.31
C ASP A 355 -11.30 2.08 -19.80
N ILE A 356 -10.03 2.29 -20.12
CA ILE A 356 -9.57 2.44 -21.51
C ILE A 356 -9.82 1.15 -22.32
N TRP A 357 -9.47 -0.01 -21.77
CA TRP A 357 -9.63 -1.30 -22.44
C TRP A 357 -11.10 -1.60 -22.78
N ARG A 358 -12.01 -1.37 -21.83
CA ARG A 358 -13.45 -1.62 -22.02
C ARG A 358 -14.08 -0.62 -22.97
N GLU A 359 -13.63 0.62 -22.97
CA GLU A 359 -14.13 1.65 -23.88
C GLU A 359 -13.62 1.44 -25.32
N ASN A 360 -12.31 1.23 -25.47
CA ASN A 360 -11.66 1.06 -26.76
C ASN A 360 -10.33 0.29 -26.62
N PRO A 361 -10.32 -1.03 -26.88
CA PRO A 361 -9.10 -1.84 -26.87
C PRO A 361 -7.98 -1.33 -27.82
N ALA A 362 -8.34 -0.55 -28.84
CA ALA A 362 -7.40 0.04 -29.80
C ALA A 362 -6.90 1.44 -29.40
N ASP A 363 -7.23 1.92 -28.20
CA ASP A 363 -6.80 3.25 -27.75
C ASP A 363 -5.27 3.33 -27.66
N PRO A 364 -4.63 4.35 -28.27
CA PRO A 364 -3.17 4.46 -28.31
C PRO A 364 -2.51 4.66 -26.94
N ARG A 365 -3.27 5.07 -25.93
CA ARG A 365 -2.79 5.26 -24.56
C ARG A 365 -2.57 3.94 -23.83
N ILE A 366 -3.22 2.86 -24.26
CA ILE A 366 -3.30 1.61 -23.51
C ILE A 366 -1.92 1.00 -23.22
N CYS A 367 -0.98 1.11 -24.16
CA CYS A 367 0.38 0.61 -23.98
C CYS A 367 1.16 1.37 -22.90
N ARG A 368 1.03 2.70 -22.87
CA ARG A 368 1.63 3.53 -21.81
C ARG A 368 0.98 3.26 -20.47
N ASP A 369 -0.35 3.20 -20.44
CA ASP A 369 -1.11 3.04 -19.20
C ASP A 369 -0.95 1.63 -18.62
N PHE A 370 -0.66 0.63 -19.45
CA PHE A 370 -0.24 -0.70 -19.00
C PHE A 370 1.08 -0.68 -18.24
N ARG A 371 2.07 0.08 -18.73
CA ARG A 371 3.34 0.27 -18.00
C ARG A 371 3.13 1.00 -16.68
N ILE A 372 2.32 2.07 -16.68
CA ILE A 372 1.97 2.82 -15.46
C ILE A 372 1.31 1.89 -14.43
N MET A 373 0.39 1.04 -14.88
CA MET A 373 -0.27 0.04 -14.05
C MET A 373 0.73 -0.98 -13.49
N LYS A 374 1.63 -1.55 -14.31
CA LYS A 374 2.69 -2.48 -13.85
C LYS A 374 3.58 -1.83 -12.80
N ASP A 375 4.03 -0.60 -13.02
CA ASP A 375 4.85 0.15 -12.06
C ASP A 375 4.10 0.42 -10.75
N CYS A 376 2.80 0.76 -10.85
CA CYS A 376 1.93 0.98 -9.70
C CYS A 376 1.79 -0.29 -8.85
N TRP A 377 1.51 -1.43 -9.49
CA TRP A 377 1.46 -2.72 -8.81
C TRP A 377 2.79 -3.12 -8.21
N HIS A 378 3.89 -3.02 -8.96
CA HIS A 378 5.21 -3.39 -8.43
C HIS A 378 5.51 -2.62 -7.14
N ARG A 379 5.27 -1.30 -7.13
CA ARG A 379 5.37 -0.48 -5.92
C ARG A 379 4.40 -0.94 -4.83
N ASN A 380 3.12 -1.15 -5.17
CA ASN A 380 2.11 -1.58 -4.20
C ASN A 380 2.50 -2.90 -3.54
N ILE A 381 3.04 -3.86 -4.31
CA ILE A 381 3.47 -5.15 -3.81
C ILE A 381 4.69 -5.00 -2.90
N ASN A 382 5.71 -4.25 -3.34
CA ASN A 382 6.92 -4.04 -2.53
C ASN A 382 6.65 -3.29 -1.22
N GLN A 383 5.65 -2.41 -1.20
CA GLN A 383 5.28 -1.62 -0.03
C GLN A 383 4.35 -2.35 0.93
N ASN A 384 3.46 -3.20 0.40
CA ASN A 384 2.34 -3.74 1.16
C ASN A 384 2.42 -5.26 1.36
N CYS A 385 3.37 -5.94 0.72
CA CYS A 385 3.53 -7.38 0.80
C CYS A 385 4.89 -7.82 1.33
N LEU A 386 4.89 -8.93 2.06
CA LEU A 386 6.10 -9.65 2.41
C LEU A 386 6.35 -10.76 1.40
N LEU A 387 7.23 -10.50 0.43
CA LEU A 387 7.71 -11.52 -0.48
C LEU A 387 8.63 -12.48 0.28
N ASP A 388 8.27 -13.76 0.32
CA ASP A 388 9.17 -14.79 0.85
C ASP A 388 10.23 -15.12 -0.21
N VAL A 389 11.32 -14.36 -0.15
CA VAL A 389 12.55 -14.54 -0.97
C VAL A 389 13.27 -15.86 -0.81
N GLY A 390 12.98 -16.64 0.23
CA GLY A 390 13.56 -17.98 0.36
C GLY A 390 13.13 -18.89 -0.80
N LEU A 391 12.12 -18.45 -1.57
CA LEU A 391 11.38 -19.25 -2.50
C LEU A 391 11.60 -18.72 -3.93
N LYS A 392 12.72 -19.15 -4.53
CA LYS A 392 13.13 -18.79 -5.90
C LYS A 392 11.98 -18.84 -6.92
N ALA A 393 11.05 -19.78 -6.79
CA ALA A 393 9.91 -19.87 -7.70
C ALA A 393 8.92 -18.69 -7.58
N ILE A 394 8.71 -18.13 -6.39
CA ILE A 394 7.89 -16.92 -6.19
C ILE A 394 8.63 -15.70 -6.73
N THR A 395 9.94 -15.60 -6.49
CA THR A 395 10.76 -14.50 -7.00
C THR A 395 10.84 -14.53 -8.53
N ASP A 396 11.16 -15.69 -9.14
CA ASP A 396 11.19 -15.85 -10.60
C ASP A 396 9.82 -15.57 -11.22
N TRP A 397 8.73 -16.03 -10.58
CA TRP A 397 7.36 -15.72 -11.00
C TRP A 397 7.11 -14.20 -10.93
N PHE A 398 7.35 -13.59 -9.78
CA PHE A 398 7.12 -12.16 -9.54
C PHE A 398 7.91 -11.29 -10.50
N ASP A 399 9.22 -11.52 -10.61
CA ASP A 399 10.11 -10.79 -11.50
C ASP A 399 9.66 -10.91 -12.96
N SER A 400 9.20 -12.11 -13.37
CA SER A 400 8.68 -12.30 -14.72
C SER A 400 7.41 -11.48 -14.98
N GLN A 401 6.53 -11.26 -14.00
CA GLN A 401 5.32 -10.44 -14.21
C GLN A 401 5.65 -8.95 -14.42
N PHE A 402 6.74 -8.47 -13.81
CA PHE A 402 7.16 -7.06 -13.82
C PHE A 402 8.33 -6.75 -14.76
N ASP A 403 8.69 -7.68 -15.65
CA ASP A 403 9.68 -7.43 -16.71
C ASP A 403 9.19 -6.41 -17.76
N ASP A 404 9.97 -6.16 -18.81
CA ASP A 404 9.62 -5.21 -19.86
C ASP A 404 8.53 -5.72 -20.83
N TYR A 405 7.93 -6.90 -20.58
CA TYR A 405 6.86 -7.42 -21.43
C TYR A 405 5.64 -6.49 -21.38
N ASN A 406 5.20 -6.09 -22.57
CA ASN A 406 4.01 -5.29 -22.78
C ASN A 406 3.26 -5.81 -24.02
N PRO A 407 2.12 -6.50 -23.85
CA PRO A 407 1.36 -7.12 -24.94
C PRO A 407 0.77 -6.09 -25.90
N PHE A 408 0.60 -4.85 -25.43
CA PHE A 408 -0.02 -3.78 -26.20
C PHE A 408 0.92 -3.13 -27.20
N VAL A 409 2.23 -3.44 -27.22
CA VAL A 409 3.17 -2.87 -28.20
C VAL A 409 2.77 -3.16 -29.66
N GLN A 410 1.92 -4.16 -29.87
CA GLN A 410 1.36 -4.52 -31.18
C GLN A 410 0.20 -3.60 -31.60
N CYS A 411 -0.32 -2.78 -30.69
CA CYS A 411 -1.40 -1.83 -30.94
C CYS A 411 -0.83 -0.52 -31.52
N PRO A 412 -1.69 0.37 -32.06
CA PRO A 412 -1.26 1.71 -32.47
C PRO A 412 -0.79 2.52 -31.24
N CYS A 413 0.46 2.37 -30.81
CA CYS A 413 0.93 2.91 -29.53
C CYS A 413 1.46 4.33 -29.63
N VAL A 414 1.13 5.16 -28.64
CA VAL A 414 1.88 6.39 -28.35
C VAL A 414 2.71 6.14 -27.09
N LEU A 415 3.92 5.61 -27.28
CA LEU A 415 4.86 5.35 -26.19
C LEU A 415 5.46 6.63 -25.59
N ASP A 416 5.39 7.75 -26.32
CA ASP A 416 5.84 9.06 -25.84
C ASP A 416 5.09 10.22 -26.52
N THR A 417 4.46 11.04 -25.68
CA THR A 417 4.79 12.46 -25.68
C THR A 417 5.25 12.80 -24.27
N SER A 418 6.49 12.43 -23.91
CA SER A 418 7.23 13.35 -23.05
C SER A 418 7.14 14.70 -23.76
N PRO A 419 6.62 15.78 -23.16
CA PRO A 419 6.97 17.08 -23.67
C PRO A 419 8.48 17.11 -23.51
N ALA A 420 9.20 16.92 -24.61
CA ALA A 420 10.49 17.54 -24.74
C ALA A 420 10.20 19.00 -24.42
N VAL A 421 10.50 19.37 -23.19
CA VAL A 421 10.74 20.73 -22.79
C VAL A 421 11.93 21.15 -23.67
N MET A 422 11.63 21.47 -24.92
CA MET A 422 12.29 22.55 -25.61
C MET A 422 11.92 23.80 -24.80
N VAL A 423 12.59 23.96 -23.67
CA VAL A 423 13.10 25.28 -23.30
C VAL A 423 14.13 25.58 -24.39
N GLN A 424 13.62 25.98 -25.56
CA GLN A 424 14.40 26.81 -26.46
C GLN A 424 14.71 28.06 -25.65
N GLY A 425 15.96 28.13 -25.20
CA GLY A 425 16.51 29.24 -24.43
C GLY A 425 16.31 30.56 -25.16
N THR A 426 15.23 31.26 -24.85
CA THR A 426 14.94 32.62 -25.32
C THR A 426 15.03 33.66 -24.21
N THR A 427 15.39 33.27 -22.98
CA THR A 427 15.56 34.21 -21.87
C THR A 427 17.02 34.57 -21.52
N CYS A 428 18.03 33.82 -22.01
CA CYS A 428 19.44 34.21 -21.81
C CYS A 428 19.99 35.20 -22.86
N ALA A 429 19.37 35.32 -24.04
CA ALA A 429 19.87 36.24 -25.08
C ALA A 429 19.52 37.71 -24.79
N VAL A 430 18.41 37.98 -24.08
CA VAL A 430 17.96 39.37 -23.81
C VAL A 430 18.78 40.01 -22.68
N LEU A 431 19.23 39.22 -21.69
CA LEU A 431 20.08 39.72 -20.60
C LEU A 431 21.52 40.02 -21.04
N ILE A 432 22.07 39.25 -21.99
CA ILE A 432 23.41 39.50 -22.53
C ILE A 432 23.41 40.72 -23.47
N ALA A 433 22.36 40.94 -24.26
CA ALA A 433 22.22 42.15 -25.07
C ALA A 433 22.03 43.43 -24.23
N ALA A 434 21.29 43.35 -23.12
CA ALA A 434 21.13 44.48 -22.20
C ALA A 434 22.42 44.79 -21.41
N LEU A 435 23.20 43.78 -21.01
CA LEU A 435 24.49 44.00 -20.35
C LEU A 435 25.56 44.57 -21.29
N LEU A 436 25.58 44.15 -22.56
CA LEU A 436 26.52 44.68 -23.56
C LEU A 436 26.20 46.13 -23.97
N MET A 437 24.92 46.54 -23.98
CA MET A 437 24.54 47.93 -24.23
C MET A 437 24.90 48.86 -23.05
N LEU A 438 24.89 48.36 -21.82
CA LEU A 438 25.29 49.14 -20.65
C LEU A 438 26.81 49.35 -20.54
N ILE A 439 27.61 48.42 -21.08
CA ILE A 439 29.09 48.52 -21.09
C ILE A 439 29.59 49.46 -22.20
N ILE A 440 28.80 49.74 -23.24
CA ILE A 440 29.17 50.66 -24.33
C ILE A 440 28.79 52.12 -24.01
N THR A 441 28.05 52.37 -22.93
CA THR A 441 27.59 53.71 -22.53
C THR A 441 28.23 54.29 -21.26
N ILE A 442 29.26 53.62 -20.73
CA ILE A 442 30.22 54.16 -19.74
C ILE A 442 31.57 54.29 -20.43
#